data_AF-A0A963BVY1-F1
#
_entry.id   AF-A0A963BVY1-F1
#
_cell.length_a   1.000
_cell.length_b   1.000
_cell.length_c   1.000
_cell.angle_alpha   90.00
_cell.angle_beta   90.00
_cell.angle_gamma   90.00
#
_symmetry.space_group_name_H-M   'P 1'
#
loop_
_entity.id
_entity.type
_entity.pdbx_description
1 polymer ?
#
loop_
_entity_poly.entity_id
_entity_poly.type
_entity_poly.pdbx_seq_one_letter_code
_entity_poly.pdbx_strand_id
1 'polypeptide(L)'
;RPYLAVKTHALLSGFFGWCAEPGVEKVKASPMIGLRKPWKGEEARDRVFNDDELRALWQASDEISGTAGAYLKVLLLTGKRKIALAAMRWREIDGSGFWTPPADNRLRRRTKRLHAVPLPRLALAAIEPLRPPADATDASPFVFRGRVRGTHMDPGTPFQRTVQAASGVDDFFPHACRHTVETRMAELGIAPHVRDLILDHAPARGSGSGYDHHHYGPEMRDALERWAGHIERLVTPGEVVAFPGRGR
;
A
#
# COMPACT_ATOMS: atom_id res chain seq x y z
N ARG A 1 12.27 17.19 -17.78
CA ARG A 1 11.78 16.29 -16.71
C ARG A 1 12.38 14.89 -16.92
N PRO A 2 13.47 14.55 -16.19
CA PRO A 2 14.18 13.27 -16.33
C PRO A 2 13.25 12.04 -16.32
N TYR A 3 12.23 12.03 -15.44
CA TYR A 3 11.20 10.98 -15.35
C TYR A 3 10.51 10.68 -16.68
N LEU A 4 10.01 11.72 -17.36
CA LEU A 4 9.26 11.53 -18.60
C LEU A 4 10.18 11.00 -19.70
N ALA A 5 11.44 11.44 -19.74
CA ALA A 5 12.44 10.97 -20.70
C ALA A 5 12.79 9.49 -20.50
N VAL A 6 13.00 9.05 -19.26
CA VAL A 6 13.26 7.63 -18.93
C VAL A 6 12.06 6.76 -19.24
N LYS A 7 10.84 7.23 -18.90
CA LYS A 7 9.60 6.49 -19.19
C LYS A 7 9.32 6.38 -20.69
N THR A 8 9.52 7.47 -21.44
CA THR A 8 9.41 7.46 -22.91
C THR A 8 10.41 6.51 -23.54
N HIS A 9 11.68 6.54 -23.09
CA HIS A 9 12.69 5.58 -23.56
C HIS A 9 12.25 4.13 -23.32
N ALA A 10 11.73 3.81 -22.14
CA ALA A 10 11.23 2.47 -21.83
C ALA A 10 10.02 2.06 -22.70
N LEU A 11 9.08 2.97 -22.93
CA LEU A 11 7.92 2.73 -23.80
C LEU A 11 8.33 2.47 -25.25
N LEU A 12 9.21 3.31 -25.80
CA LEU A 12 9.72 3.14 -27.16
C LEU A 12 10.54 1.85 -27.29
N SER A 13 11.35 1.51 -26.29
CA SER A 13 12.12 0.25 -26.27
C SER A 13 11.20 -0.97 -26.31
N GLY A 14 10.12 -0.96 -25.52
CA GLY A 14 9.12 -2.03 -25.53
C GLY A 14 8.34 -2.11 -26.85
N PHE A 15 7.87 -0.97 -27.36
CA PHE A 15 7.10 -0.91 -28.60
C PHE A 15 7.91 -1.38 -29.80
N PHE A 16 9.10 -0.84 -30.00
CA PHE A 16 9.94 -1.23 -31.14
C PHE A 16 10.56 -2.62 -30.98
N GLY A 17 10.77 -3.07 -29.75
CA GLY A 17 11.11 -4.46 -29.46
C GLY A 17 10.01 -5.40 -29.98
N TRP A 18 8.76 -5.13 -29.59
CA TRP A 18 7.59 -5.88 -30.05
C TRP A 18 7.41 -5.83 -31.57
N CYS A 19 7.62 -4.66 -32.20
CA CYS A 19 7.54 -4.55 -33.67
C CYS A 19 8.58 -5.39 -34.41
N ALA A 20 9.70 -5.74 -33.77
CA ALA A 20 10.77 -6.56 -34.33
C ALA A 20 10.61 -8.06 -34.01
N GLU A 21 9.61 -8.45 -33.21
CA GLU A 21 9.39 -9.85 -32.85
C GLU A 21 8.95 -10.68 -34.07
N PRO A 22 9.39 -11.95 -34.18
CA PRO A 22 8.89 -12.88 -35.19
C PRO A 22 7.37 -12.99 -35.13
N GLY A 23 6.71 -12.83 -36.28
CA GLY A 23 5.25 -12.79 -36.40
C GLY A 23 4.62 -11.39 -36.32
N VAL A 24 5.36 -10.36 -35.88
CA VAL A 24 4.92 -8.94 -35.98
C VAL A 24 5.65 -8.25 -37.12
N GLU A 25 6.99 -8.30 -37.10
CA GLU A 25 7.91 -7.93 -38.20
C GLU A 25 7.62 -6.60 -38.90
N LYS A 26 7.11 -5.61 -38.16
CA LYS A 26 6.86 -4.25 -38.69
C LYS A 26 8.16 -3.46 -38.86
N VAL A 27 9.23 -3.86 -38.17
CA VAL A 27 10.59 -3.34 -38.34
C VAL A 27 11.58 -4.51 -38.37
N LYS A 28 12.68 -4.36 -39.12
CA LYS A 28 13.75 -5.39 -39.16
C LYS A 28 14.49 -5.54 -37.83
N ALA A 29 14.66 -4.42 -37.11
CA ALA A 29 15.28 -4.36 -35.80
C ALA A 29 14.77 -3.11 -35.07
N SER A 30 14.73 -3.18 -33.74
CA SER A 30 14.36 -2.03 -32.92
C SER A 30 15.43 -0.93 -33.02
N PRO A 31 15.09 0.33 -33.37
CA PRO A 31 16.03 1.46 -33.36
C PRO A 31 16.51 1.82 -31.94
N MET A 32 15.92 1.20 -30.92
CA MET A 32 16.30 1.39 -29.53
C MET A 32 17.50 0.53 -29.13
N ILE A 33 17.94 -0.41 -29.97
CA ILE A 33 19.14 -1.24 -29.74
C ILE A 33 20.37 -0.33 -29.66
N GLY A 34 21.11 -0.43 -28.56
CA GLY A 34 22.31 0.39 -28.31
C GLY A 34 22.02 1.81 -27.80
N LEU A 35 20.76 2.26 -27.83
CA LEU A 35 20.39 3.58 -27.30
C LEU A 35 20.37 3.55 -25.77
N ARG A 36 21.36 4.20 -25.15
CA ARG A 36 21.48 4.30 -23.69
C ARG A 36 20.30 5.08 -23.11
N LYS A 37 19.90 4.72 -21.89
CA LYS A 37 18.92 5.51 -21.14
C LYS A 37 19.45 6.94 -20.96
N PRO A 38 18.59 7.97 -21.13
CA PRO A 38 19.02 9.36 -21.09
C PRO A 38 19.53 9.80 -19.70
N TRP A 39 19.12 9.11 -18.63
CA TRP A 39 19.65 9.28 -17.28
C TRP A 39 19.97 7.93 -16.64
N LYS A 40 21.08 7.86 -15.89
CA LYS A 40 21.44 6.72 -15.04
C LYS A 40 20.73 6.85 -13.70
N GLY A 41 19.65 6.09 -13.55
CA GLY A 41 18.96 5.93 -12.27
C GLY A 41 18.07 7.11 -11.92
N GLU A 42 16.80 6.82 -11.68
CA GLU A 42 16.11 7.56 -10.62
C GLU A 42 16.64 6.95 -9.33
N GLU A 43 17.18 7.76 -8.42
CA GLU A 43 17.20 7.32 -7.03
C GLU A 43 15.73 7.07 -6.68
N ALA A 44 15.41 5.79 -6.43
CA ALA A 44 14.13 5.47 -5.82
C ALA A 44 14.07 6.33 -4.56
N ARG A 45 13.01 7.14 -4.42
CA ARG A 45 12.79 7.89 -3.20
C ARG A 45 12.50 6.86 -2.12
N ASP A 46 13.56 6.42 -1.44
CA ASP A 46 13.45 5.57 -0.28
C ASP A 46 13.08 6.46 0.89
N ARG A 47 11.88 6.25 1.41
CA ARG A 47 11.30 7.12 2.43
C ARG A 47 10.56 6.27 3.44
N VAL A 48 11.07 6.30 4.66
CA VAL A 48 10.51 5.65 5.84
C VAL A 48 10.14 6.73 6.85
N PHE A 49 8.90 6.75 7.31
CA PHE A 49 8.43 7.72 8.30
C PHE A 49 8.95 7.40 9.70
N ASN A 50 9.42 8.44 10.39
CA ASN A 50 9.78 8.37 11.80
C ASN A 50 8.52 8.38 12.69
N ASP A 51 8.71 8.22 14.00
CA ASP A 51 7.60 8.08 14.95
C ASP A 51 6.76 9.36 15.09
N ASP A 52 7.40 10.54 15.01
CA ASP A 52 6.71 11.83 15.06
C ASP A 52 5.88 12.08 13.80
N GLU A 53 6.43 11.70 12.65
CA GLU A 53 5.73 11.77 11.36
C GLU A 53 4.56 10.78 11.31
N LEU A 54 4.74 9.56 11.84
CA LEU A 54 3.65 8.59 11.97
C LEU A 54 2.53 9.12 12.86
N ARG A 55 2.87 9.79 13.96
CA ARG A 55 1.90 10.45 14.84
C ARG A 55 1.17 11.58 14.10
N ALA A 56 1.90 12.43 13.40
CA ALA A 56 1.33 13.54 12.65
C ALA A 56 0.44 13.06 11.49
N LEU A 57 0.83 12.01 10.77
CA LEU A 57 0.04 11.39 9.71
C LEU A 57 -1.23 10.72 10.26
N TRP A 58 -1.16 10.11 11.44
CA TRP A 58 -2.33 9.56 12.10
C TRP A 58 -3.30 10.66 12.55
N GLN A 59 -2.80 11.72 13.18
CA GLN A 59 -3.61 12.89 13.57
C GLN A 59 -4.24 13.57 12.34
N ALA A 60 -3.50 13.73 11.25
CA ALA A 60 -4.01 14.23 9.99
C ALA A 60 -5.13 13.33 9.42
N SER A 61 -5.06 12.01 9.63
CA SER A 61 -6.13 11.11 9.22
C SER A 61 -7.43 11.34 10.02
N ASP A 62 -7.32 11.70 11.31
CA ASP A 62 -8.45 12.07 12.15
C ASP A 62 -9.04 13.42 11.73
N GLU A 63 -8.20 14.41 11.43
CA GLU A 63 -8.62 15.73 10.93
C GLU A 63 -9.31 15.65 9.57
N ILE A 64 -8.72 14.93 8.61
CA ILE A 64 -9.30 14.75 7.27
C ILE A 64 -10.64 14.01 7.37
N SER A 65 -10.74 13.03 8.27
CA SER A 65 -11.94 12.24 8.57
C SER A 65 -12.56 11.53 7.35
N GLY A 66 -13.69 10.85 7.57
CA GLY A 66 -14.46 10.17 6.54
C GLY A 66 -13.64 9.20 5.68
N THR A 67 -13.98 9.13 4.39
CA THR A 67 -13.33 8.20 3.46
C THR A 67 -11.81 8.39 3.35
N ALA A 68 -11.36 9.64 3.21
CA ALA A 68 -9.95 9.92 2.97
C ALA A 68 -9.09 9.69 4.23
N GLY A 69 -9.61 10.04 5.42
CA GLY A 69 -8.98 9.74 6.69
C GLY A 69 -8.89 8.25 6.96
N ALA A 70 -10.00 7.51 6.82
CA ALA A 70 -10.01 6.05 6.97
C ALA A 70 -9.04 5.36 6.00
N TYR A 71 -8.98 5.81 4.75
CA TYR A 71 -8.03 5.30 3.78
C TYR A 71 -6.58 5.51 4.20
N LEU A 72 -6.24 6.71 4.70
CA LEU A 72 -4.89 6.98 5.20
C LEU A 72 -4.53 6.05 6.36
N LYS A 73 -5.45 5.84 7.34
CA LYS A 73 -5.23 4.88 8.43
C LYS A 73 -4.96 3.48 7.93
N VAL A 74 -5.82 2.96 7.05
CA VAL A 74 -5.65 1.60 6.52
C VAL A 74 -4.39 1.48 5.67
N LEU A 75 -3.99 2.54 4.96
CA LEU A 75 -2.72 2.57 4.21
C LEU A 75 -1.50 2.50 5.14
N LEU A 76 -1.51 3.27 6.23
CA LEU A 76 -0.46 3.24 7.27
C LEU A 76 -0.41 1.89 7.99
N LEU A 77 -1.54 1.21 8.15
CA LEU A 77 -1.63 -0.07 8.86
C LEU A 77 -1.28 -1.27 7.98
N THR A 78 -1.39 -1.18 6.65
CA THR A 78 -1.27 -2.36 5.77
C THR A 78 -0.16 -2.26 4.72
N GLY A 79 0.29 -1.05 4.36
CA GLY A 79 1.31 -0.86 3.32
C GLY A 79 0.87 -1.33 1.92
N LYS A 80 -0.43 -1.55 1.71
CA LYS A 80 -0.97 -2.05 0.45
C LYS A 80 -0.85 -1.02 -0.66
N ARG A 81 -0.77 -1.51 -1.91
CA ARG A 81 -0.62 -0.63 -3.08
C ARG A 81 -1.81 0.34 -3.17
N LYS A 82 -1.51 1.64 -3.26
CA LYS A 82 -2.50 2.71 -3.12
C LYS A 82 -3.79 2.53 -3.93
N ILE A 83 -3.68 2.12 -5.20
CA ILE A 83 -4.83 1.93 -6.10
C ILE A 83 -5.61 0.67 -5.75
N ALA A 84 -4.90 -0.43 -5.45
CA ALA A 84 -5.55 -1.68 -5.05
C ALA A 84 -6.33 -1.50 -3.74
N LEU A 85 -5.73 -0.79 -2.77
CA LEU A 85 -6.40 -0.48 -1.52
C LEU A 85 -7.60 0.45 -1.73
N ALA A 86 -7.46 1.51 -2.53
CA ALA A 86 -8.56 2.43 -2.79
C ALA A 86 -9.77 1.71 -3.43
N ALA A 87 -9.51 0.72 -4.29
CA ALA A 87 -10.53 -0.06 -4.98
C ALA A 87 -11.16 -1.19 -4.13
N MET A 88 -10.80 -1.33 -2.85
CA MET A 88 -11.33 -2.34 -1.93
C MET A 88 -12.87 -2.29 -1.84
N ARG A 89 -13.52 -3.44 -1.93
CA ARG A 89 -14.99 -3.56 -1.83
C ARG A 89 -15.44 -4.27 -0.56
N TRP A 90 -16.62 -3.91 -0.06
CA TRP A 90 -17.17 -4.53 1.17
C TRP A 90 -17.29 -6.05 1.09
N ARG A 91 -17.74 -6.57 -0.07
CA ARG A 91 -17.87 -8.02 -0.32
C ARG A 91 -16.55 -8.79 -0.35
N GLU A 92 -15.42 -8.09 -0.42
CA GLU A 92 -14.09 -8.70 -0.45
C GLU A 92 -13.54 -8.89 0.97
N ILE A 93 -14.24 -8.39 1.98
CA ILE A 93 -13.90 -8.56 3.39
C ILE A 93 -14.82 -9.64 3.95
N ASP A 94 -14.25 -10.75 4.42
CA ASP A 94 -15.02 -11.83 5.06
C ASP A 94 -15.35 -11.50 6.52
N GLY A 95 -16.19 -12.34 7.15
CA GLY A 95 -16.60 -12.17 8.54
C GLY A 95 -15.45 -12.30 9.56
N SER A 96 -14.30 -12.84 9.16
CA SER A 96 -13.09 -12.89 9.98
C SER A 96 -12.16 -11.69 9.74
N GLY A 97 -12.55 -10.74 8.89
CA GLY A 97 -11.80 -9.53 8.61
C GLY A 97 -10.63 -9.73 7.64
N PHE A 98 -10.60 -10.82 6.85
CA PHE A 98 -9.66 -10.93 5.75
C PHE A 98 -10.20 -10.22 4.52
N TRP A 99 -9.38 -9.33 3.95
CA TRP A 99 -9.61 -8.74 2.65
C TRP A 99 -8.96 -9.59 1.56
N THR A 100 -9.76 -10.05 0.60
CA THR A 100 -9.30 -10.77 -0.59
C THR A 100 -9.52 -9.88 -1.83
N PRO A 101 -8.47 -9.20 -2.34
CA PRO A 101 -8.61 -8.36 -3.52
C PRO A 101 -9.14 -9.17 -4.72
N PRO A 102 -9.96 -8.56 -5.59
CA PRO A 102 -10.59 -9.28 -6.68
C PRO A 102 -9.53 -9.75 -7.67
N ALA A 103 -9.71 -10.95 -8.19
CA ALA A 103 -8.87 -11.54 -9.22
C ALA A 103 -9.08 -10.88 -10.60
N ASP A 104 -8.98 -9.55 -10.71
CA ASP A 104 -9.23 -8.87 -11.98
C ASP A 104 -8.16 -9.23 -13.03
N ASN A 105 -8.65 -9.61 -14.21
CA ASN A 105 -8.00 -10.35 -15.28
C ASN A 105 -6.92 -9.56 -16.04
N ARG A 106 -6.73 -8.27 -15.77
CA ARG A 106 -5.63 -7.47 -16.33
C ARG A 106 -4.30 -7.64 -15.59
N LEU A 107 -4.33 -8.06 -14.32
CA LEU A 107 -3.12 -8.27 -13.50
C LEU A 107 -2.60 -9.72 -13.51
N ARG A 108 -3.42 -10.68 -13.96
CA ARG A 108 -3.04 -12.11 -14.10
C ARG A 108 -1.84 -12.34 -15.01
N ARG A 109 -1.62 -11.51 -16.04
CA ARG A 109 -0.48 -11.70 -16.95
C ARG A 109 0.88 -11.40 -16.32
N ARG A 110 0.94 -10.86 -15.09
CA ARG A 110 2.22 -10.47 -14.49
C ARG A 110 2.45 -10.85 -13.03
N THR A 111 1.45 -11.33 -12.27
CA THR A 111 1.66 -11.56 -10.84
C THR A 111 0.99 -12.85 -10.35
N LYS A 112 1.79 -13.66 -9.66
CA LYS A 112 1.42 -14.84 -8.90
C LYS A 112 0.37 -14.45 -7.82
N ARG A 113 -0.44 -15.43 -7.41
CA ARG A 113 -1.57 -15.39 -6.46
C ARG A 113 -1.56 -14.18 -5.50
N LEU A 114 -2.60 -13.35 -5.51
CA LEU A 114 -2.85 -12.35 -4.46
C LEU A 114 -3.29 -13.09 -3.20
N HIS A 115 -2.62 -12.84 -2.07
CA HIS A 115 -2.97 -13.46 -0.80
C HIS A 115 -4.10 -12.66 -0.13
N ALA A 116 -5.03 -13.38 0.50
CA ALA A 116 -5.99 -12.75 1.42
C ALA A 116 -5.20 -12.13 2.58
N VAL A 117 -5.47 -10.87 2.90
CA VAL A 117 -4.72 -10.13 3.92
C VAL A 117 -5.64 -9.78 5.09
N PRO A 118 -5.28 -10.13 6.32
CA PRO A 118 -6.07 -9.79 7.49
C PRO A 118 -6.02 -8.28 7.73
N LEU A 119 -7.18 -7.65 7.88
CA LEU A 119 -7.23 -6.27 8.34
C LEU A 119 -7.07 -6.27 9.87
N PRO A 120 -6.09 -5.55 10.45
CA PRO A 120 -5.95 -5.47 11.90
C PRO A 120 -7.14 -4.73 12.52
N ARG A 121 -7.38 -4.92 13.82
CA ARG A 121 -8.51 -4.32 14.55
C ARG A 121 -8.66 -2.81 14.29
N LEU A 122 -7.56 -2.06 14.28
CA LEU A 122 -7.58 -0.61 14.01
C LEU A 122 -8.03 -0.27 12.58
N ALA A 123 -7.69 -1.11 11.61
CA ALA A 123 -8.12 -0.91 10.22
C ALA A 123 -9.62 -1.19 10.07
N LEU A 124 -10.12 -2.25 10.70
CA LEU A 124 -11.56 -2.56 10.75
C LEU A 124 -12.33 -1.43 11.43
N ALA A 125 -11.85 -0.95 12.58
CA ALA A 125 -12.45 0.17 13.30
C ALA A 125 -12.45 1.47 12.47
N ALA A 126 -11.42 1.71 11.65
CA ALA A 126 -11.36 2.89 10.79
C ALA A 126 -12.37 2.85 9.63
N ILE A 127 -12.70 1.67 9.11
CA ILE A 127 -13.62 1.54 7.98
C ILE A 127 -15.08 1.33 8.39
N GLU A 128 -15.35 0.77 9.57
CA GLU A 128 -16.73 0.46 10.00
C GLU A 128 -17.68 1.65 9.93
N PRO A 129 -17.30 2.89 10.33
CA PRO A 129 -18.17 4.06 10.19
C PRO A 129 -18.54 4.41 8.74
N LEU A 130 -17.82 3.89 7.75
CA LEU A 130 -18.11 4.07 6.32
C LEU A 130 -19.07 3.03 5.77
N ARG A 131 -19.43 2.01 6.56
CA ARG A 131 -20.30 0.93 6.10
C ARG A 131 -21.70 1.49 5.83
N PRO A 132 -22.25 1.30 4.62
CA PRO A 132 -23.59 1.77 4.31
C PRO A 132 -24.62 0.98 5.13
N PRO A 133 -25.77 1.59 5.46
CA PRO A 133 -26.91 0.88 6.04
C PRO A 133 -27.31 -0.33 5.19
N ALA A 134 -27.79 -1.40 5.83
CA ALA A 134 -28.13 -2.65 5.16
C ALA A 134 -29.29 -2.50 4.14
N ASP A 135 -30.15 -1.50 4.33
CA ASP A 135 -31.31 -1.18 3.50
C ASP A 135 -31.01 -0.12 2.41
N ALA A 136 -29.77 0.35 2.31
CA ALA A 136 -29.39 1.35 1.32
C ALA A 136 -29.45 0.78 -0.11
N THR A 137 -30.44 1.24 -0.89
CA THR A 137 -30.70 0.79 -2.27
C THR A 137 -29.66 1.26 -3.29
N ASP A 138 -28.81 2.23 -2.93
CA ASP A 138 -27.75 2.79 -3.79
C ASP A 138 -26.39 2.87 -3.07
N ALA A 139 -26.12 1.87 -2.23
CA ALA A 139 -24.86 1.76 -1.51
C ALA A 139 -23.64 1.68 -2.45
N SER A 140 -22.58 2.41 -2.11
CA SER A 140 -21.29 2.24 -2.79
C SER A 140 -20.76 0.82 -2.54
N PRO A 141 -20.32 0.09 -3.57
CA PRO A 141 -19.66 -1.20 -3.36
C PRO A 141 -18.25 -1.04 -2.75
N PHE A 142 -17.64 0.14 -2.90
CA PHE A 142 -16.31 0.45 -2.40
C PHE A 142 -16.35 0.83 -0.92
N VAL A 143 -15.37 0.32 -0.17
CA VAL A 143 -15.10 0.75 1.21
C VAL A 143 -14.71 2.22 1.22
N PHE A 144 -13.81 2.61 0.30
CA PHE A 144 -13.39 3.99 0.15
C PHE A 144 -14.12 4.66 -1.02
N ARG A 145 -15.34 5.14 -0.77
CA ARG A 145 -16.19 5.77 -1.79
C ARG A 145 -15.58 7.04 -2.40
N GLY A 146 -15.60 7.14 -3.73
CA GLY A 146 -15.21 8.34 -4.46
C GLY A 146 -16.27 9.44 -4.44
N ARG A 147 -15.88 10.65 -4.89
CA ARG A 147 -16.80 11.80 -5.01
C ARG A 147 -17.88 11.54 -6.06
N VAL A 148 -17.53 10.82 -7.13
CA VAL A 148 -18.46 10.43 -8.19
C VAL A 148 -19.12 9.11 -7.81
N ARG A 149 -20.45 9.00 -7.98
CA ARG A 149 -21.20 7.77 -7.75
C ARG A 149 -20.60 6.61 -8.54
N GLY A 150 -20.46 5.45 -7.90
CA GLY A 150 -19.90 4.25 -8.52
C GLY A 150 -18.38 4.25 -8.69
N THR A 151 -17.67 5.21 -8.10
CA THR A 151 -16.19 5.25 -8.11
C THR A 151 -15.63 5.06 -6.70
N HIS A 152 -14.37 4.64 -6.62
CA HIS A 152 -13.60 4.70 -5.39
C HIS A 152 -12.86 6.05 -5.27
N MET A 153 -12.33 6.35 -4.09
CA MET A 153 -11.52 7.56 -3.89
C MET A 153 -10.26 7.57 -4.77
N ASP A 154 -9.78 8.75 -5.13
CA ASP A 154 -8.53 8.91 -5.87
C ASP A 154 -7.35 9.20 -4.91
N PRO A 155 -6.41 8.26 -4.73
CA PRO A 155 -5.18 8.47 -3.95
C PRO A 155 -4.08 9.17 -4.77
N GLY A 156 -4.49 10.07 -5.65
CA GLY A 156 -3.66 10.87 -6.54
C GLY A 156 -2.99 12.05 -5.84
N THR A 157 -2.57 13.03 -6.64
CA THR A 157 -1.95 14.27 -6.17
C THR A 157 -2.86 15.09 -5.23
N PRO A 158 -4.18 15.21 -5.46
CA PRO A 158 -5.04 15.96 -4.54
C PRO A 158 -5.04 15.40 -3.12
N PHE A 159 -5.19 14.07 -2.98
CA PHE A 159 -5.10 13.39 -1.69
C PHE A 159 -3.75 13.62 -1.02
N GLN A 160 -2.65 13.47 -1.75
CA GLN A 160 -1.30 13.72 -1.23
C GLN A 160 -1.13 15.12 -0.65
N ARG A 161 -1.58 16.14 -1.39
CA ARG A 161 -1.50 17.54 -0.92
C ARG A 161 -2.34 17.78 0.32
N THR A 162 -3.54 17.17 0.41
CA THR A 162 -4.37 17.25 1.61
C THR A 162 -3.67 16.65 2.82
N VAL A 163 -3.03 15.48 2.66
CA VAL A 163 -2.28 14.84 3.76
C VAL A 163 -1.04 15.65 4.15
N GLN A 164 -0.27 16.14 3.18
CA GLN A 164 0.89 17.00 3.44
C GLN A 164 0.50 18.24 4.23
N ALA A 165 -0.57 18.94 3.81
CA ALA A 165 -1.05 20.13 4.48
C ALA A 165 -1.55 19.86 5.92
N ALA A 166 -2.28 18.77 6.14
CA ALA A 166 -2.82 18.43 7.46
C ALA A 166 -1.75 17.86 8.42
N SER A 167 -0.77 17.11 7.91
CA SER A 167 0.26 16.47 8.74
C SER A 167 1.52 17.32 8.94
N GLY A 168 1.77 18.31 8.08
CA GLY A 168 3.07 19.00 8.01
C GLY A 168 4.21 18.14 7.46
N VAL A 169 3.93 16.92 6.97
CA VAL A 169 4.93 16.04 6.35
C VAL A 169 4.99 16.32 4.85
N ASP A 170 5.77 17.33 4.46
CA ASP A 170 5.85 17.87 3.10
C ASP A 170 6.20 16.83 2.01
N ASP A 171 6.95 15.80 2.39
CA ASP A 171 7.40 14.75 1.49
C ASP A 171 6.55 13.48 1.55
N PHE A 172 5.35 13.54 2.12
CA PHE A 172 4.41 12.43 2.13
C PHE A 172 4.03 11.99 0.71
N PHE A 173 4.09 10.68 0.44
CA PHE A 173 3.44 10.04 -0.70
C PHE A 173 3.01 8.60 -0.35
N PRO A 174 1.98 8.03 -1.00
CA PRO A 174 1.39 6.75 -0.56
C PRO A 174 2.34 5.54 -0.58
N HIS A 175 3.38 5.58 -1.42
CA HIS A 175 4.34 4.47 -1.49
C HIS A 175 5.37 4.51 -0.34
N ALA A 176 5.63 5.68 0.27
CA ALA A 176 6.41 5.77 1.50
C ALA A 176 5.73 5.03 2.68
N CYS A 177 4.40 5.02 2.75
CA CYS A 177 3.67 4.23 3.76
C CYS A 177 4.04 2.74 3.67
N ARG A 178 4.20 2.23 2.44
CA ARG A 178 4.58 0.84 2.21
C ARG A 178 6.02 0.54 2.67
N HIS A 179 6.97 1.39 2.28
CA HIS A 179 8.36 1.27 2.75
C HIS A 179 8.46 1.36 4.27
N THR A 180 7.66 2.24 4.86
CA THR A 180 7.56 2.39 6.31
C THR A 180 7.03 1.11 6.95
N VAL A 181 5.89 0.58 6.50
CA VAL A 181 5.34 -0.68 7.03
C VAL A 181 6.34 -1.83 6.90
N GLU A 182 6.99 -1.98 5.75
CA GLU A 182 7.99 -3.01 5.51
C GLU A 182 9.17 -2.93 6.48
N THR A 183 9.72 -1.72 6.64
CA THR A 183 10.90 -1.44 7.48
C THR A 183 10.55 -1.58 8.95
N ARG A 184 9.44 -0.99 9.40
CA ARG A 184 9.01 -1.03 10.80
C ARG A 184 8.58 -2.44 11.23
N MET A 185 7.94 -3.21 10.36
CA MET A 185 7.69 -4.63 10.65
C MET A 185 9.01 -5.42 10.77
N ALA A 186 10.05 -5.06 10.01
CA ALA A 186 11.38 -5.65 10.16
C ALA A 186 11.96 -5.38 11.54
N GLU A 187 11.88 -4.13 12.00
CA GLU A 187 12.35 -3.68 13.31
C GLU A 187 11.60 -4.37 14.45
N LEU A 188 10.32 -4.68 14.25
CA LEU A 188 9.52 -5.51 15.16
C LEU A 188 9.89 -7.00 15.13
N GLY A 189 10.86 -7.42 14.30
CA GLY A 189 11.29 -8.82 14.18
C GLY A 189 10.32 -9.71 13.41
N ILE A 190 9.44 -9.14 12.59
CA ILE A 190 8.52 -9.92 11.75
C ILE A 190 9.30 -10.55 10.59
N ALA A 191 9.12 -11.86 10.41
CA ALA A 191 9.88 -12.64 9.44
C ALA A 191 9.73 -12.07 8.00
N PRO A 192 10.81 -12.04 7.19
CA PRO A 192 10.78 -11.48 5.83
C PRO A 192 9.69 -12.09 4.95
N HIS A 193 9.50 -13.41 4.99
CA HIS A 193 8.49 -14.09 4.17
C HIS A 193 7.05 -13.67 4.53
N VAL A 194 6.76 -13.39 5.81
CA VAL A 194 5.44 -12.89 6.25
C VAL A 194 5.22 -11.46 5.73
N ARG A 195 6.25 -10.61 5.81
CA ARG A 195 6.20 -9.24 5.26
C ARG A 195 5.98 -9.25 3.75
N ASP A 196 6.68 -10.13 3.03
CA ASP A 196 6.52 -10.30 1.58
C ASP A 196 5.11 -10.74 1.20
N LEU A 197 4.51 -11.66 1.96
CA LEU A 197 3.11 -12.09 1.77
C LEU A 197 2.12 -10.93 2.02
N ILE A 198 2.29 -10.19 3.12
CA ILE A 198 1.46 -9.01 3.44
C ILE A 198 1.56 -7.97 2.33
N LEU A 199 2.75 -7.76 1.77
CA LEU A 199 3.00 -6.71 0.81
C LEU A 199 2.76 -7.16 -0.65
N ASP A 200 2.51 -8.44 -0.93
CA ASP A 200 2.46 -8.98 -2.30
C ASP A 200 3.78 -8.76 -3.05
N HIS A 201 4.90 -9.04 -2.39
CA HIS A 201 6.22 -9.11 -3.03
C HIS A 201 6.37 -10.40 -3.83
N ALA A 202 7.07 -10.31 -4.96
CA ALA A 202 7.46 -11.51 -5.68
C ALA A 202 8.45 -12.28 -4.80
N PRO A 203 8.29 -13.60 -4.64
CA PRO A 203 9.27 -14.40 -3.92
C PRO A 203 10.65 -14.17 -4.55
N ALA A 204 11.66 -13.99 -3.69
CA ALA A 204 13.04 -13.83 -4.14
C ALA A 204 13.41 -15.01 -5.07
N ARG A 205 14.23 -14.74 -6.09
CA ARG A 205 14.69 -15.81 -6.99
C ARG A 205 15.43 -16.86 -6.15
N GLY A 206 14.90 -18.09 -6.13
CA GLY A 206 15.45 -19.21 -5.36
C GLY A 206 14.73 -19.54 -4.05
N SER A 207 13.85 -18.67 -3.54
CA SER A 207 13.00 -18.99 -2.38
C SER A 207 11.67 -19.60 -2.87
N GLY A 208 11.61 -20.94 -2.95
CA GLY A 208 10.36 -21.71 -2.94
C GLY A 208 9.33 -21.36 -4.02
N SER A 209 9.61 -21.68 -5.30
CA SER A 209 8.59 -21.64 -6.37
C SER A 209 7.66 -22.85 -6.40
N GLY A 210 7.71 -23.73 -5.40
CA GLY A 210 6.83 -24.88 -5.29
C GLY A 210 6.77 -25.31 -3.83
N TYR A 211 5.59 -25.72 -3.37
CA TYR A 211 5.34 -26.28 -2.05
C TYR A 211 5.36 -25.31 -0.89
N ASP A 212 4.43 -24.35 -0.91
CA ASP A 212 3.92 -23.84 0.36
C ASP A 212 2.39 -23.92 0.35
N HIS A 213 1.89 -25.02 0.90
CA HIS A 213 0.47 -25.23 1.18
C HIS A 213 0.09 -24.65 2.55
N HIS A 214 1.05 -24.04 3.27
CA HIS A 214 0.80 -23.45 4.57
C HIS A 214 -0.04 -22.18 4.43
N HIS A 215 -1.15 -22.15 5.16
CA HIS A 215 -1.99 -20.97 5.24
C HIS A 215 -1.39 -19.99 6.25
N TYR A 216 -0.57 -19.05 5.77
CA TYR A 216 0.06 -17.99 6.58
C TYR A 216 -0.90 -16.94 7.17
N GLY A 217 -2.21 -17.22 7.17
CA GLY A 217 -3.23 -16.29 7.65
C GLY A 217 -3.01 -15.86 9.11
N PRO A 218 -2.77 -16.79 10.05
CA PRO A 218 -2.47 -16.47 11.44
C PRO A 218 -1.20 -15.63 11.61
N GLU A 219 -0.12 -15.95 10.90
CA GLU A 219 1.16 -15.27 10.97
C GLU A 219 1.06 -13.84 10.40
N MET A 220 0.37 -13.67 9.26
CA MET A 220 0.08 -12.34 8.72
C MET A 220 -0.78 -11.50 9.66
N ARG A 221 -1.74 -12.14 10.36
CA ARG A 221 -2.60 -11.45 11.32
C ARG A 221 -1.80 -10.99 12.53
N ASP A 222 -1.00 -11.86 13.14
CA ASP A 222 -0.11 -11.49 14.25
C ASP A 222 0.80 -10.32 13.86
N ALA A 223 1.44 -10.41 12.69
CA ALA A 223 2.32 -9.37 12.18
C ALA A 223 1.61 -8.00 12.03
N LEU A 224 0.43 -7.98 11.40
CA LEU A 224 -0.34 -6.74 11.20
C LEU A 224 -0.92 -6.19 12.50
N GLU A 225 -1.32 -7.04 13.45
CA GLU A 225 -1.78 -6.61 14.78
C GLU A 225 -0.64 -6.06 15.64
N ARG A 226 0.55 -6.67 15.59
CA ARG A 226 1.73 -6.14 16.30
C ARG A 226 2.15 -4.79 15.75
N TRP A 227 2.12 -4.61 14.43
CA TRP A 227 2.34 -3.32 13.80
C TRP A 227 1.26 -2.30 14.19
N ALA A 228 -0.02 -2.67 14.10
CA ALA A 228 -1.13 -1.81 14.51
C ALA A 228 -1.02 -1.38 15.97
N GLY A 229 -0.66 -2.30 16.88
CA GLY A 229 -0.44 -1.99 18.28
C GLY A 229 0.76 -1.08 18.53
N HIS A 230 1.80 -1.12 17.70
CA HIS A 230 2.88 -0.13 17.74
C HIS A 230 2.36 1.26 17.37
N ILE A 231 1.62 1.41 16.27
CA ILE A 231 0.97 2.66 15.90
C ILE A 231 0.05 3.16 17.02
N GLU A 232 -0.78 2.29 17.61
CA GLU A 232 -1.69 2.63 18.71
C GLU A 232 -0.95 3.26 19.89
N ARG A 233 0.20 2.69 20.28
CA ARG A 233 1.05 3.23 21.36
C ARG A 233 1.68 4.57 20.99
N LEU A 234 2.01 4.81 19.71
CA LEU A 234 2.57 6.08 19.27
C LEU A 234 1.56 7.24 19.32
N VAL A 235 0.27 6.93 19.08
CA VAL A 235 -0.80 7.93 18.90
C VAL A 235 -1.68 8.10 20.13
N THR A 236 -1.66 7.13 21.05
CA THR A 236 -2.32 7.27 22.35
C THR A 236 -1.39 8.04 23.29
N PRO A 237 -1.81 9.18 23.87
CA PRO A 237 -1.01 9.87 24.88
C PRO A 237 -0.75 8.91 26.05
N GLY A 238 0.52 8.60 26.32
CA GLY A 238 0.87 7.79 27.47
C GLY A 238 0.64 8.57 28.77
N GLU A 239 0.00 7.96 29.76
CA GLU A 239 0.21 8.33 31.16
C GLU A 239 1.73 8.32 31.41
N VAL A 240 2.28 9.49 31.70
CA VAL A 240 3.65 9.61 32.19
C VAL A 240 3.65 8.98 33.58
N VAL A 241 4.02 7.71 33.69
CA VAL A 241 4.35 7.12 34.99
C VAL A 241 5.62 7.81 35.45
N ALA A 242 5.45 8.83 36.28
CA ALA A 242 6.55 9.51 36.95
C ALA A 242 7.28 8.48 37.81
N PHE A 243 8.51 8.12 37.42
CA PHE A 243 9.40 7.40 38.30
C PHE A 243 9.75 8.33 39.47
N PRO A 244 9.53 7.93 40.73
CA PRO A 244 10.00 8.72 41.86
C PRO A 244 11.53 8.77 41.76
N GLY A 245 12.06 9.97 41.53
CA GLY A 245 13.49 10.21 41.45
C GLY A 245 14.16 9.68 42.71
N ARG A 246 15.20 8.86 42.53
CA ARG A 246 16.10 8.52 43.64
C ARG A 246 16.77 9.82 44.08
N GLY A 247 16.33 10.33 45.23
CA GLY A 247 17.03 11.37 45.97
C GLY A 247 18.48 10.94 46.21
N ARG A 248 19.40 11.87 45.98
CA ARG A 248 20.73 11.86 46.59
C ARG A 248 20.68 12.68 47.87
#